data_AF-B9F9V2-F1
#
_entry.id   AF-B9F9V2-F1
#
_cell.length_a   1.000
_cell.length_b   1.000
_cell.length_c   1.000
_cell.angle_alpha   90.00
_cell.angle_beta   90.00
_cell.angle_gamma   90.00
#
_symmetry.space_group_name_H-M   'P 1'
#
loop_
_entity.id
_entity.type
_entity.pdbx_description
1 polymer ?
#
loop_
_entity_poly.entity_id
_entity_poly.type
_entity_poly.pdbx_seq_one_letter_code
_entity_poly.pdbx_strand_id
1 'polypeptide(L)'
;MARACSSPSSPSPSPASSRPLLPSSASISAFLASHPALTLLHTQCASMAHLRQLHAALVKSGLARDPIAASRAVAFCAGDGRDAAYAARLVRHHPRPNAFMWNTAIRALADGPGPGAAVALFVDMLGSPTPPERRTFPSLFAAMGSLNCNI
;
A
#
# COMPACT_ATOMS: atom_id res chain seq x y z
N MET A 1 -68.42 19.11 12.71
CA MET A 1 -67.41 18.07 12.97
C MET A 1 -66.65 17.81 11.67
N ALA A 2 -65.56 18.56 11.43
CA ALA A 2 -64.79 18.52 10.19
C ALA A 2 -63.47 17.79 10.42
N ARG A 3 -63.19 16.78 9.58
CA ARG A 3 -61.91 16.07 9.51
C ARG A 3 -60.88 16.96 8.84
N ALA A 4 -59.76 17.23 9.50
CA ALA A 4 -58.58 17.83 8.90
C ALA A 4 -57.54 16.72 8.63
N CYS A 5 -57.15 16.57 7.37
CA CYS A 5 -55.99 15.78 6.96
C CYS A 5 -54.71 16.47 7.42
N SER A 6 -53.70 15.70 7.85
CA SER A 6 -52.34 16.21 8.07
C SER A 6 -51.33 15.29 7.38
N SER A 7 -50.47 15.95 6.60
CA SER A 7 -49.56 15.43 5.58
C SER A 7 -48.37 14.63 6.13
N PRO A 8 -47.70 13.79 5.31
CA PRO A 8 -46.48 13.11 5.70
C PRO A 8 -45.27 14.06 5.67
N SER A 9 -44.44 13.99 6.71
CA SER A 9 -43.18 14.71 6.86
C SER A 9 -42.09 14.16 5.94
N SER A 10 -41.47 15.02 5.14
CA SER A 10 -40.32 14.73 4.28
C SER A 10 -39.08 14.27 5.08
N PRO A 11 -38.28 13.31 4.58
CA PRO A 11 -37.00 13.00 5.22
C PRO A 11 -35.93 14.03 4.85
N SER A 12 -35.13 14.40 5.84
CA SER A 12 -33.97 15.28 5.76
C SER A 12 -32.87 14.76 4.81
N PRO A 13 -32.12 15.63 4.12
CA PRO A 13 -31.01 15.20 3.26
C PRO A 13 -29.86 14.66 4.11
N SER A 14 -29.40 13.45 3.80
CA SER A 14 -28.20 12.86 4.40
C SER A 14 -26.95 13.66 4.01
N PRO A 15 -25.97 13.85 4.93
CA PRO A 15 -24.74 14.56 4.60
C PRO A 15 -23.92 13.74 3.59
N ALA A 16 -23.54 14.39 2.50
CA ALA A 16 -22.72 13.80 1.45
C ALA A 16 -21.43 13.22 2.04
N SER A 17 -21.27 11.90 1.90
CA SER A 17 -20.02 11.20 2.13
C SER A 17 -18.98 11.75 1.14
N SER A 18 -18.13 12.66 1.60
CA SER A 18 -16.96 13.14 0.88
C SER A 18 -16.00 11.98 0.66
N ARG A 19 -16.13 11.34 -0.52
CA ARG A 19 -15.14 10.39 -1.04
C ARG A 19 -13.77 11.06 -1.01
N PRO A 20 -12.74 10.45 -0.39
CA PRO A 20 -11.37 10.93 -0.51
C PRO A 20 -11.01 10.97 -2.00
N LEU A 21 -10.74 12.16 -2.53
CA LEU A 21 -10.27 12.32 -3.89
C LEU A 21 -8.87 11.69 -3.96
N LEU A 22 -8.77 10.58 -4.68
CA LEU A 22 -7.47 10.01 -5.04
C LEU A 22 -6.68 11.09 -5.81
N PRO A 23 -5.41 11.37 -5.45
CA PRO A 23 -4.61 12.34 -6.18
C PRO A 23 -4.49 11.90 -7.63
N SER A 24 -4.74 12.83 -8.56
CA SER A 24 -4.61 12.57 -9.99
C SER A 24 -3.16 12.19 -10.34
N SER A 25 -2.96 11.48 -11.45
CA SER A 25 -1.62 11.17 -11.98
C SER A 25 -0.75 12.44 -12.09
N ALA A 26 -1.33 13.58 -12.48
CA ALA A 26 -0.65 14.87 -12.54
C ALA A 26 -0.19 15.38 -11.16
N SER A 27 -1.00 15.16 -10.11
CA SER A 27 -0.67 15.52 -8.73
C SER A 27 0.50 14.70 -8.19
N ILE A 28 0.58 13.42 -8.58
CA ILE A 28 1.71 12.55 -8.22
C ILE A 28 2.98 13.05 -8.92
N SER A 29 2.95 13.32 -10.23
CA SER A 29 4.11 13.86 -10.95
C SER A 29 4.59 15.20 -10.39
N ALA A 30 3.69 16.10 -10.02
CA ALA A 30 4.03 17.37 -9.39
C ALA A 30 4.70 17.18 -8.02
N PHE A 31 4.19 16.27 -7.19
CA PHE A 31 4.80 15.90 -5.91
C PHE A 31 6.21 15.32 -6.06
N LEU A 32 6.43 14.55 -7.12
CA LEU A 32 7.74 13.96 -7.41
C LEU A 32 8.74 15.00 -7.93
N ALA A 33 8.27 15.98 -8.70
CA ALA A 33 9.09 17.08 -9.18
C ALA A 33 9.50 18.05 -8.05
N SER A 34 8.66 18.22 -7.03
CA SER A 34 8.97 19.06 -5.87
C SER A 34 9.93 18.43 -4.86
N HIS A 35 10.22 17.12 -4.99
CA HIS A 35 11.11 16.39 -4.09
C HIS A 35 12.24 15.71 -4.87
N PRO A 36 13.45 16.29 -4.92
CA PRO A 36 14.56 15.78 -5.75
C PRO A 36 14.93 14.33 -5.43
N ALA A 37 14.84 13.92 -4.16
CA ALA A 37 15.01 12.53 -3.74
C ALA A 37 14.00 11.59 -4.42
N LEU A 38 12.73 11.99 -4.52
CA LEU A 38 11.70 11.17 -5.18
C LEU A 38 11.80 11.19 -6.70
N THR A 39 12.29 12.28 -7.28
CA THR A 39 12.63 12.32 -8.71
C THR A 39 13.68 11.26 -9.03
N LEU A 40 14.73 11.13 -8.20
CA LEU A 40 15.78 10.12 -8.36
C LEU A 40 15.24 8.68 -8.26
N LEU A 41 14.24 8.44 -7.38
CA LEU A 41 13.54 7.14 -7.27
C LEU A 41 12.88 6.77 -8.59
N HIS A 42 12.35 7.76 -9.30
CA HIS A 42 11.60 7.55 -10.53
C HIS A 42 12.49 7.37 -11.76
N THR A 43 13.59 8.13 -11.86
CA THR A 43 14.37 8.25 -13.10
C THR A 43 15.72 7.57 -13.07
N GLN A 44 16.32 7.33 -11.89
CA GLN A 44 17.72 6.85 -11.77
C GLN A 44 17.89 5.62 -10.89
N CYS A 45 16.82 5.18 -10.23
CA CYS A 45 16.86 3.99 -9.38
C CYS A 45 16.83 2.74 -10.26
N ALA A 46 17.99 2.13 -10.52
CA ALA A 46 18.08 0.87 -11.27
C ALA A 46 18.33 -0.33 -10.35
N SER A 47 19.07 -0.12 -9.26
CA SER A 47 19.53 -1.18 -8.36
C SER A 47 18.99 -1.04 -6.93
N MET A 48 19.07 -2.13 -6.16
CA MET A 48 18.77 -2.10 -4.72
C MET A 48 19.75 -1.21 -3.94
N ALA A 49 20.97 -0.99 -4.43
CA ALA A 49 21.93 -0.07 -3.79
C ALA A 49 21.44 1.38 -3.87
N HIS A 50 20.99 1.82 -5.05
CA HIS A 50 20.41 3.16 -5.23
C HIS A 50 19.17 3.34 -4.36
N LEU A 51 18.30 2.32 -4.30
CA LEU A 51 17.12 2.36 -3.45
C LEU A 51 17.49 2.52 -1.97
N ARG A 52 18.48 1.78 -1.46
CA ARG A 52 18.87 1.89 -0.03
C ARG A 52 19.42 3.27 0.32
N GLN A 53 20.24 3.85 -0.56
CA GLN A 53 20.73 5.23 -0.40
C GLN A 53 19.57 6.23 -0.38
N LEU A 54 18.62 6.03 -1.29
CA LEU A 54 17.46 6.89 -1.38
C LEU A 54 16.50 6.73 -0.20
N HIS A 55 16.24 5.51 0.24
CA HIS A 55 15.46 5.28 1.46
C HIS A 55 16.11 5.99 2.66
N ALA A 56 17.45 5.96 2.79
CA ALA A 56 18.14 6.73 3.82
C ALA A 56 17.90 8.25 3.67
N ALA A 57 17.91 8.79 2.45
CA ALA A 57 17.57 10.19 2.20
C ALA A 57 16.11 10.53 2.55
N LEU A 58 15.16 9.64 2.21
CA LEU A 58 13.74 9.79 2.56
C LEU A 58 13.52 9.75 4.07
N VAL A 59 14.28 8.93 4.80
CA VAL A 59 14.22 8.90 6.26
C VAL A 59 14.73 10.22 6.82
N LYS A 60 15.87 10.73 6.33
CA LYS A 60 16.44 12.01 6.78
C LYS A 60 15.53 13.21 6.50
N SER A 61 14.81 13.22 5.39
CA SER A 61 13.87 14.29 5.06
C SER A 61 12.48 14.13 5.70
N GLY A 62 12.22 13.02 6.41
CA GLY A 62 10.91 12.68 6.97
C GLY A 62 9.91 12.13 5.95
N LEU A 63 10.25 12.13 4.67
CA LEU A 63 9.40 11.71 3.57
C LEU A 63 9.21 10.18 3.48
N ALA A 64 9.99 9.39 4.23
CA ALA A 64 9.78 7.95 4.35
C ALA A 64 8.41 7.57 4.97
N ARG A 65 7.76 8.52 5.66
CA ARG A 65 6.41 8.36 6.22
C ARG A 65 5.31 8.79 5.26
N ASP A 66 5.67 9.42 4.13
CA ASP A 66 4.71 9.81 3.12
C ASP A 66 4.23 8.55 2.37
N PRO A 67 2.91 8.32 2.29
CA PRO A 67 2.38 7.10 1.70
C PRO A 67 2.70 6.96 0.22
N ILE A 68 2.90 8.06 -0.53
CA ILE A 68 3.27 8.00 -1.95
C ILE A 68 4.73 7.56 -2.08
N ALA A 69 5.63 8.22 -1.34
CA ALA A 69 7.05 7.88 -1.31
C ALA A 69 7.29 6.41 -0.90
N ALA A 70 6.69 5.99 0.22
CA ALA A 70 6.81 4.63 0.72
C ALA A 70 6.19 3.59 -0.23
N SER A 71 5.04 3.88 -0.85
CA SER A 71 4.40 2.96 -1.80
C SER A 71 5.28 2.73 -3.01
N ARG A 72 5.96 3.78 -3.50
CA ARG A 72 6.89 3.67 -4.63
C ARG A 72 8.14 2.87 -4.26
N ALA A 73 8.70 3.07 -3.07
CA ALA A 73 9.83 2.28 -2.60
C ALA A 73 9.47 0.80 -2.45
N VAL A 74 8.27 0.49 -1.93
CA VAL A 74 7.74 -0.89 -1.84
C VAL A 74 7.55 -1.50 -3.22
N ALA A 75 6.90 -0.79 -4.14
CA ALA A 75 6.69 -1.25 -5.51
C ALA A 75 8.00 -1.51 -6.24
N PHE A 76 9.02 -0.66 -6.01
CA PHE A 76 10.36 -0.91 -6.51
C PHE A 76 10.91 -2.22 -5.96
N CYS A 77 10.92 -2.43 -4.64
CA CYS A 77 11.45 -3.65 -4.03
C CYS A 77 10.75 -4.94 -4.50
N ALA A 78 9.46 -4.83 -4.82
CA ALA A 78 8.59 -5.94 -5.22
C ALA A 78 8.72 -6.36 -6.70
N GLY A 79 9.59 -5.70 -7.47
CA GLY A 79 9.85 -6.09 -8.86
C GLY A 79 10.73 -7.33 -9.00
N ASP A 80 10.73 -7.92 -10.19
CA ASP A 80 11.50 -9.13 -10.50
C ASP A 80 13.00 -8.94 -10.28
N GLY A 81 13.65 -9.95 -9.67
CA GLY A 81 15.09 -9.91 -9.37
C GLY A 81 15.49 -8.91 -8.27
N ARG A 82 14.53 -8.38 -7.50
CA ARG A 82 14.76 -7.44 -6.41
C ARG A 82 14.53 -8.09 -5.04
N ASP A 83 14.45 -7.26 -4.00
CA ASP A 83 14.47 -7.68 -2.60
C ASP A 83 13.07 -7.56 -1.98
N ALA A 84 12.24 -8.59 -2.18
CA ALA A 84 10.91 -8.67 -1.60
C ALA A 84 10.93 -8.61 -0.05
N ALA A 85 11.99 -9.12 0.58
CA ALA A 85 12.16 -9.01 2.03
C ALA A 85 12.38 -7.55 2.47
N TYR A 86 13.05 -6.73 1.65
CA TYR A 86 13.13 -5.28 1.88
C TYR A 86 11.77 -4.61 1.75
N ALA A 87 10.96 -5.01 0.76
CA ALA A 87 9.58 -4.54 0.64
C ALA A 87 8.82 -4.78 1.95
N ALA A 88 8.88 -6.00 2.49
CA ALA A 88 8.22 -6.37 3.74
C ALA A 88 8.70 -5.52 4.94
N ARG A 89 10.01 -5.26 5.06
CA ARG A 89 10.55 -4.39 6.12
C ARG A 89 10.05 -2.95 5.99
N LEU A 90 9.95 -2.42 4.77
CA LEU A 90 9.37 -1.09 4.53
C LEU A 90 7.93 -1.02 5.01
N VAL A 91 7.11 -2.04 4.71
CA VAL A 91 5.71 -2.09 5.14
C VAL A 91 5.61 -2.16 6.67
N ARG A 92 6.38 -3.04 7.32
CA ARG A 92 6.37 -3.22 8.78
C ARG A 92 6.80 -1.97 9.57
N HIS A 93 7.73 -1.19 9.02
CA HIS A 93 8.24 0.01 9.70
C HIS A 93 7.49 1.29 9.33
N HIS A 94 6.60 1.24 8.34
CA HIS A 94 5.76 2.37 8.01
C HIS A 94 4.70 2.58 9.11
N PRO A 95 4.43 3.81 9.57
CA PRO A 95 3.51 4.05 10.69
C PRO A 95 2.04 3.74 10.35
N ARG A 96 1.65 3.89 9.08
CA ARG A 96 0.29 3.62 8.58
C ARG A 96 0.33 3.05 7.15
N PRO A 97 0.79 1.80 6.97
CA PRO A 97 0.90 1.20 5.65
C PRO A 97 -0.48 1.05 5.02
N ASN A 98 -0.63 1.47 3.76
CA ASN A 98 -1.89 1.35 3.02
C ASN A 98 -2.05 -0.05 2.40
N ALA A 99 -3.26 -0.37 1.91
CA ALA A 99 -3.54 -1.68 1.32
C ALA A 99 -2.65 -2.01 0.13
N PHE A 100 -2.27 -1.00 -0.68
CA PHE A 100 -1.36 -1.18 -1.80
C PHE A 100 0.02 -1.67 -1.36
N MET A 101 0.59 -1.11 -0.29
CA MET A 101 1.89 -1.52 0.24
C MET A 101 1.85 -2.99 0.70
N TRP A 102 0.85 -3.36 1.50
CA TRP A 102 0.64 -4.73 1.97
C TRP A 102 0.50 -5.71 0.80
N ASN A 103 -0.43 -5.44 -0.10
CA ASN A 103 -0.73 -6.33 -1.23
C ASN A 103 0.49 -6.52 -2.13
N THR A 104 1.22 -5.44 -2.40
CA THR A 104 2.42 -5.46 -3.24
C THR A 104 3.54 -6.31 -2.60
N ALA A 105 3.78 -6.15 -1.31
CA ALA A 105 4.82 -6.90 -0.60
C ALA A 105 4.43 -8.38 -0.40
N ILE A 106 3.18 -8.67 -0.04
CA ILE A 106 2.67 -10.05 0.11
C ILE A 106 2.78 -10.78 -1.23
N ARG A 107 2.36 -10.15 -2.33
CA ARG A 107 2.49 -10.74 -3.68
C ARG A 107 3.94 -11.04 -4.03
N ALA A 108 4.85 -10.09 -3.83
CA ALA A 108 6.26 -10.29 -4.16
C ALA A 108 6.93 -11.41 -3.35
N LEU A 109 6.52 -11.61 -2.10
CA LEU A 109 6.99 -12.73 -1.28
C LEU A 109 6.37 -14.06 -1.73
N ALA A 110 5.09 -14.05 -2.12
CA ALA A 110 4.36 -15.23 -2.59
C ALA A 110 4.90 -15.75 -3.93
N ASP A 111 5.22 -14.85 -4.85
CA ASP A 111 5.78 -15.16 -6.17
C ASP A 111 7.27 -15.53 -6.09
N GLY A 112 7.94 -15.23 -4.96
CA GLY A 112 9.36 -15.44 -4.74
C GLY A 112 9.68 -16.71 -3.92
N PRO A 113 10.94 -16.87 -3.49
CA PRO A 113 11.39 -18.04 -2.71
C PRO A 113 10.87 -18.04 -1.26
N GLY A 114 10.04 -17.07 -0.85
CA GLY A 114 9.62 -16.87 0.53
C GLY A 114 8.09 -16.94 0.75
N PRO A 115 7.38 -17.98 0.29
CA PRO A 115 5.92 -18.07 0.45
C PRO A 115 5.50 -18.07 1.92
N GLY A 116 6.30 -18.65 2.82
CA GLY A 116 6.05 -18.59 4.28
C GLY A 116 6.15 -17.17 4.84
N ALA A 117 7.06 -16.36 4.31
CA ALA A 117 7.17 -14.95 4.68
C ALA A 117 5.97 -14.14 4.19
N ALA A 118 5.35 -14.53 3.05
CA ALA A 118 4.12 -13.89 2.58
C ALA A 118 2.96 -14.11 3.56
N VAL A 119 2.80 -15.35 4.06
CA VAL A 119 1.80 -15.69 5.08
C VAL A 119 2.08 -14.94 6.38
N ALA A 120 3.33 -14.90 6.84
CA ALA A 120 3.70 -14.15 8.04
C ALA A 120 3.39 -12.65 7.90
N LEU A 121 3.66 -12.06 6.73
CA LEU A 121 3.35 -10.65 6.47
C LEU A 121 1.84 -10.38 6.41
N PHE A 122 1.05 -11.34 5.92
CA PHE A 122 -0.41 -11.27 6.00
C PHE A 122 -0.90 -11.30 7.46
N VAL A 123 -0.31 -12.13 8.32
CA VAL A 123 -0.64 -12.13 9.76
C VAL A 123 -0.34 -10.76 10.40
N ASP A 124 0.78 -10.12 10.04
CA ASP A 124 1.07 -8.76 10.50
C ASP A 124 0.01 -7.75 10.03
N MET A 125 -0.49 -7.91 8.79
CA MET A 125 -1.56 -7.05 8.25
C MET A 125 -2.85 -7.15 9.07
N LEU A 126 -3.20 -8.36 9.55
CA LEU A 126 -4.38 -8.56 10.40
C LEU A 126 -4.29 -7.82 11.74
N GLY A 127 -3.08 -7.62 12.25
CA GLY A 127 -2.82 -6.81 13.45
C GLY A 127 -2.76 -5.29 13.16
N SER A 128 -2.85 -4.87 11.90
CA SER A 128 -2.76 -3.47 11.51
C SER A 128 -4.15 -2.82 11.37
N PRO A 129 -4.23 -1.48 11.38
CA PRO A 129 -5.49 -0.76 11.11
C PRO A 129 -5.99 -0.91 9.66
N THR A 130 -5.20 -1.50 8.76
CA THR A 130 -5.51 -1.64 7.34
C THR A 130 -6.08 -3.04 7.09
N PRO A 131 -7.40 -3.18 6.83
CA PRO A 131 -8.00 -4.49 6.64
C PRO A 131 -7.54 -5.13 5.32
N PRO A 132 -7.45 -6.47 5.26
CA PRO A 132 -7.20 -7.16 4.00
C PRO A 132 -8.34 -6.94 3.00
N GLU A 133 -7.97 -6.80 1.73
CA GLU A 133 -8.91 -6.58 0.63
C GLU A 133 -9.00 -7.82 -0.27
N ARG A 134 -9.97 -7.83 -1.19
CA ARG A 134 -10.12 -8.93 -2.16
C ARG A 134 -8.83 -9.26 -2.94
N ARG A 135 -7.97 -8.25 -3.16
CA ARG A 135 -6.69 -8.40 -3.87
C ARG A 135 -5.60 -9.09 -3.04
N THR A 136 -5.75 -9.18 -1.72
CA THR A 136 -4.77 -9.83 -0.83
C THR A 136 -4.84 -11.35 -0.95
N PHE A 137 -6.05 -11.91 -1.07
CA PHE A 137 -6.30 -13.34 -0.97
C PHE A 137 -5.70 -14.20 -2.09
N PRO A 138 -5.73 -13.81 -3.39
CA PRO A 138 -5.13 -14.63 -4.45
C PRO A 138 -3.64 -14.92 -4.21
N SER A 139 -2.87 -13.90 -3.83
CA SER A 139 -1.44 -14.06 -3.51
C SER A 139 -1.23 -14.91 -2.26
N LEU A 140 -2.08 -14.77 -1.25
CA LEU A 140 -2.02 -15.59 -0.03
C LEU A 140 -2.29 -17.07 -0.32
N PHE A 141 -3.36 -17.38 -1.08
CA PHE A 141 -3.69 -18.75 -1.43
C PHE A 141 -2.61 -19.40 -2.30
N ALA A 142 -2.02 -18.65 -3.24
CA ALA A 142 -0.87 -19.12 -4.00
C ALA A 142 0.31 -19.46 -3.10
N ALA A 143 0.67 -18.57 -2.16
CA ALA A 143 1.75 -18.82 -1.20
C ALA A 143 1.50 -20.08 -0.34
N MET A 144 0.27 -20.25 0.16
CA MET A 144 -0.09 -21.42 0.96
C MET A 144 -0.05 -22.72 0.16
N GLY A 145 -0.46 -22.68 -1.12
CA GLY A 145 -0.30 -23.81 -2.04
C GLY A 145 1.17 -24.21 -2.21
N SER A 146 2.06 -23.23 -2.41
CA SER A 146 3.50 -23.46 -2.60
C SER A 146 4.19 -24.02 -1.35
N LEU A 147 3.73 -23.66 -0.13
CA LEU A 147 4.26 -24.22 1.12
C LEU A 147 4.01 -25.72 1.24
N ASN A 148 2.88 -26.19 0.71
CA ASN A 148 2.45 -27.57 0.86
C ASN A 148 3.06 -28.53 -0.17
N CYS A 149 3.74 -28.00 -1.20
CA CYS A 149 4.44 -28.77 -2.24
C CYS A 149 5.95 -28.94 -1.97
N ASN A 150 6.46 -28.43 -0.84
CA ASN A 150 7.88 -28.49 -0.48
C ASN A 150 8.18 -29.50 0.66
N ILE A 151 7.25 -30.42 0.90
CA ILE A 151 7.34 -31.61 1.77
C ILE A 151 7.13 -32.84 0.90
#